data_AF-A0A819S5R8-F1
#
_entry.id   AF-A0A819S5R8-F1
#
_cell.length_a   1.000
_cell.length_b   1.000
_cell.length_c   1.000
_cell.angle_alpha   90.00
_cell.angle_beta   90.00
_cell.angle_gamma   90.00
#
_symmetry.space_group_name_H-M   'P 1'
#
loop_
_entity.id
_entity.type
_entity.pdbx_description
1 polymer ?
#
loop_
_entity_poly.entity_id
_entity_poly.type
_entity_poly.pdbx_seq_one_letter_code
_entity_poly.pdbx_strand_id
1 'polypeptide(L)'
;MSPSNLLSTIEESNQRLLEQLNFILKWHSNQGMQVTYVTCIYSLEKHYPDIVDKTMMNTLMFSLKKLYGDFKMKCLQSMIPNRTEFDSAYLKLKTAEMFDILIHK
;
A
#
# COMPACT_ATOMS: atom_id res chain seq x y z
N MET A 1 31.85 14.91 -14.47
CA MET A 1 30.92 14.89 -13.32
C MET A 1 31.44 13.88 -12.31
N SER A 2 31.56 14.26 -11.04
CA SER A 2 31.99 13.34 -9.97
C SER A 2 30.87 12.32 -9.69
N PRO A 3 31.20 11.06 -9.35
CA PRO A 3 30.21 10.02 -9.03
C PRO A 3 29.24 10.42 -7.91
N SER A 4 29.70 11.24 -6.96
CA SER A 4 28.91 11.78 -5.84
C SER A 4 27.76 12.67 -6.29
N ASN A 5 27.96 13.48 -7.33
CA ASN A 5 26.96 14.43 -7.81
C ASN A 5 25.89 13.75 -8.68
N LEU A 6 26.20 12.59 -9.26
CA LEU A 6 25.24 11.80 -10.01
C LEU A 6 24.27 11.05 -9.08
N LEU A 7 24.80 10.49 -7.98
CA LEU A 7 23.98 9.80 -6.98
C LEU A 7 22.93 10.73 -6.38
N SER A 8 23.34 11.94 -5.97
CA SER A 8 22.42 12.93 -5.39
C SER A 8 21.28 13.32 -6.33
N THR A 9 21.57 13.49 -7.63
CA THR A 9 20.53 13.83 -8.63
C THR A 9 19.54 12.69 -8.85
N ILE A 10 19.99 11.43 -8.78
CA ILE A 10 19.11 10.26 -8.89
C ILE A 10 18.21 10.16 -7.65
N GLU A 11 18.76 10.37 -6.45
CA GLU A 11 18.00 10.37 -5.20
C GLU A 11 16.92 11.45 -5.19
N GLU A 12 17.25 12.68 -5.60
CA GLU A 12 16.29 13.79 -5.75
C GLU A 12 15.17 13.46 -6.75
N SER A 13 15.53 12.85 -7.87
CA SER A 13 14.56 12.46 -8.91
C SER A 13 13.60 11.38 -8.39
N ASN A 14 14.13 10.36 -7.70
CA ASN A 14 13.35 9.30 -7.09
C ASN A 14 12.41 9.83 -6.01
N GLN A 15 12.90 10.74 -5.17
CA GLN A 15 12.11 11.38 -4.13
C GLN A 15 10.92 12.15 -4.73
N ARG A 16 11.17 12.92 -5.80
CA ARG A 16 10.12 13.67 -6.50
C ARG A 16 9.07 12.75 -7.13
N LEU A 17 9.49 11.63 -7.71
CA LEU A 17 8.58 10.63 -8.28
C LEU A 17 7.72 9.98 -7.17
N LEU A 18 8.32 9.66 -6.03
CA LEU A 18 7.61 9.10 -4.88
C LEU A 18 6.56 10.07 -4.34
N GLU A 19 6.87 11.37 -4.25
CA GLU A 19 5.92 12.41 -3.84
C GLU A 19 4.73 12.52 -4.80
N GLN A 20 5.00 12.51 -6.12
CA GLN A 20 3.95 12.54 -7.14
C GLN A 20 3.05 11.31 -7.07
N LEU A 21 3.65 10.12 -6.90
CA LEU A 21 2.92 8.88 -6.73
C LEU A 21 2.02 8.93 -5.48
N ASN A 22 2.57 9.36 -4.35
CA ASN A 22 1.83 9.49 -3.09
C ASN A 22 0.65 10.45 -3.21
N PHE A 23 0.82 11.55 -3.95
CA PHE A 23 -0.25 12.49 -4.24
C PHE A 23 -1.41 11.83 -5.02
N ILE A 24 -1.09 11.10 -6.09
CA ILE A 24 -2.09 10.40 -6.94
C ILE A 24 -2.81 9.31 -6.14
N LEU A 25 -2.07 8.51 -5.39
CA LEU A 25 -2.63 7.43 -4.55
C LEU A 25 -3.56 8.00 -3.47
N LYS A 26 -3.14 9.07 -2.80
CA LYS A 26 -3.97 9.76 -1.80
C LYS A 26 -5.25 10.33 -2.44
N TRP A 27 -5.15 10.89 -3.64
CA TRP A 27 -6.31 11.40 -4.37
C TRP A 27 -7.32 10.29 -4.63
N HIS A 28 -6.90 9.13 -5.16
CA HIS A 28 -7.80 7.99 -5.39
C HIS A 28 -8.48 7.49 -4.11
N SER A 29 -7.72 7.36 -3.01
CA SER A 29 -8.28 6.97 -1.71
C SER A 29 -9.37 7.95 -1.25
N ASN A 30 -9.12 9.26 -1.37
CA ASN A 30 -10.05 10.31 -0.94
C ASN A 30 -11.32 10.38 -1.79
N GLN A 31 -11.25 10.03 -3.08
CA GLN A 31 -12.42 9.95 -3.97
C GLN A 31 -13.26 8.68 -3.75
N GLY A 32 -12.91 7.84 -2.75
CA GLY A 32 -13.59 6.57 -2.52
C GLY A 32 -13.27 5.49 -3.56
N MET A 33 -12.27 5.70 -4.42
CA MET A 33 -11.84 4.76 -5.46
C MET A 33 -10.94 3.65 -4.89
N GLN A 34 -11.45 2.93 -3.87
CA GLN A 34 -10.68 1.93 -3.11
C GLN A 34 -10.17 0.79 -3.98
N VAL A 35 -10.96 0.36 -4.97
CA VAL A 35 -10.56 -0.68 -5.94
C VAL A 35 -9.35 -0.26 -6.77
N THR A 36 -9.36 0.98 -7.28
CA THR A 36 -8.24 1.54 -8.05
C THR A 36 -7.01 1.69 -7.17
N TYR A 37 -7.18 2.28 -5.98
CA TYR A 37 -6.10 2.44 -5.01
C TYR A 37 -5.40 1.11 -4.73
N VAL A 38 -6.15 0.07 -4.34
CA VAL A 38 -5.57 -1.26 -4.05
C VAL A 38 -4.91 -1.89 -5.28
N THR A 39 -5.51 -1.74 -6.47
CA THR A 39 -4.94 -2.31 -7.69
C THR A 39 -3.60 -1.65 -8.05
N CYS A 40 -3.47 -0.34 -7.83
CA CYS A 40 -2.22 0.38 -8.03
C CYS A 40 -1.15 -0.09 -7.04
N ILE A 41 -1.47 -0.14 -5.74
CA ILE A 41 -0.54 -0.60 -4.71
C ILE A 41 -0.08 -2.03 -4.99
N TYR A 42 -1.01 -2.94 -5.31
CA TYR A 42 -0.71 -4.33 -5.66
C TYR A 42 0.21 -4.46 -6.86
N SER A 43 0.03 -3.62 -7.88
CA SER A 43 0.91 -3.64 -9.05
C SER A 43 2.31 -3.10 -8.72
N LEU A 44 2.39 -2.08 -7.86
CA LEU A 44 3.66 -1.45 -7.48
C LEU A 44 4.48 -2.34 -6.54
N GLU A 45 3.85 -2.92 -5.52
CA GLU A 45 4.48 -3.77 -4.51
C GLU A 45 5.20 -4.97 -5.12
N LYS A 46 4.65 -5.55 -6.20
CA LYS A 46 5.31 -6.65 -6.96
C LYS A 46 6.70 -6.32 -7.49
N HIS A 47 6.97 -5.05 -7.75
CA HIS A 47 8.24 -4.58 -8.29
C HIS A 47 9.07 -3.82 -7.25
N TYR A 48 8.40 -3.22 -6.27
CA TYR A 48 8.99 -2.37 -5.24
C TYR A 48 8.38 -2.73 -3.89
N PRO A 49 8.79 -3.84 -3.24
CA PRO A 49 8.15 -4.31 -2.02
C PRO A 49 8.20 -3.25 -0.90
N ASP A 50 9.29 -2.49 -0.81
CA ASP A 50 9.48 -1.46 0.23
C ASP A 50 8.67 -0.17 0.00
N ILE A 51 7.85 -0.11 -1.06
CA ILE A 51 7.06 1.10 -1.40
C ILE A 51 5.86 1.30 -0.46
N VAL A 52 5.37 0.22 0.16
CA VAL A 52 4.17 0.28 1.01
C VAL A 52 4.59 0.69 2.43
N ASP A 53 4.51 1.98 2.70
CA ASP A 53 4.77 2.54 4.02
C ASP A 53 3.59 2.35 5.00
N LYS A 54 3.79 2.81 6.24
CA LYS A 54 2.79 2.79 7.30
C LYS A 54 1.49 3.52 6.95
N THR A 55 1.56 4.60 6.16
CA THR A 55 0.37 5.36 5.74
C THR A 55 -0.46 4.54 4.77
N MET A 56 0.18 3.98 3.74
CA MET A 56 -0.46 3.11 2.77
C MET A 56 -1.05 1.87 3.44
N MET A 57 -0.33 1.27 4.38
CA MET A 57 -0.79 0.13 5.17
C MET A 57 -2.09 0.44 5.93
N ASN A 58 -2.19 1.60 6.58
CA ASN A 58 -3.41 2.02 7.28
C ASN A 58 -4.58 2.22 6.30
N THR A 59 -4.31 2.77 5.11
CA THR A 59 -5.33 2.93 4.07
C THR A 59 -5.80 1.58 3.56
N LEU A 60 -4.91 0.65 3.22
CA LEU A 60 -5.24 -0.71 2.79
C LEU A 60 -6.14 -1.43 3.81
N MET A 61 -5.82 -1.30 5.10
CA MET A 61 -6.63 -1.85 6.18
C MET A 61 -8.04 -1.28 6.23
N PHE A 62 -8.17 0.04 6.05
CA PHE A 62 -9.47 0.68 5.95
C PHE A 62 -10.23 0.23 4.69
N SER A 63 -9.53 0.03 3.58
CA SER A 63 -10.10 -0.47 2.33
C SER A 63 -10.63 -1.90 2.48
N LEU A 64 -9.99 -2.74 3.30
CA LEU A 64 -10.28 -4.17 3.41
C LEU A 64 -11.77 -4.48 3.69
N LYS A 65 -12.42 -3.69 4.54
CA LYS A 65 -13.87 -3.84 4.84
C LYS A 65 -14.78 -3.53 3.65
N LYS A 66 -14.31 -2.71 2.71
CA LYS A 66 -15.09 -2.19 1.58
C LYS A 66 -14.87 -2.98 0.29
N LEU A 67 -13.95 -3.94 0.30
CA LEU A 67 -13.55 -4.71 -0.87
C LEU A 67 -14.16 -6.12 -0.84
N TYR A 68 -14.42 -6.63 -2.04
CA TYR A 68 -15.01 -7.94 -2.28
C TYR A 68 -14.15 -8.74 -3.27
N GLY A 69 -14.26 -10.07 -3.20
CA GLY A 69 -13.60 -11.00 -4.12
C GLY A 69 -12.10 -10.75 -4.27
N ASP A 70 -11.62 -10.78 -5.52
CA ASP A 70 -10.21 -10.65 -5.87
C ASP A 70 -9.53 -9.37 -5.35
N PHE A 71 -10.27 -8.27 -5.20
CA PHE A 71 -9.70 -7.03 -4.69
C PHE A 71 -9.36 -7.13 -3.20
N LYS A 72 -10.11 -7.94 -2.45
CA LYS A 72 -9.81 -8.24 -1.05
C LYS A 72 -8.51 -9.04 -0.96
N MET A 73 -8.34 -10.01 -1.86
CA MET A 73 -7.10 -10.81 -1.97
C MET A 73 -5.89 -9.94 -2.36
N LYS A 74 -6.05 -9.06 -3.36
CA LYS A 74 -5.00 -8.10 -3.74
C LYS A 74 -4.61 -7.19 -2.56
N CYS A 75 -5.60 -6.69 -1.83
CA CYS A 75 -5.36 -5.85 -0.65
C CYS A 75 -4.53 -6.59 0.40
N LEU A 76 -4.92 -7.84 0.74
CA LEU A 76 -4.18 -8.66 1.69
C LEU A 76 -2.75 -8.95 1.20
N GLN A 77 -2.57 -9.31 -0.07
CA GLN A 77 -1.26 -9.60 -0.64
C GLN A 77 -0.31 -8.41 -0.56
N SER A 78 -0.81 -7.21 -0.86
CA SER A 78 -0.03 -5.96 -0.75
C SER A 78 0.45 -5.62 0.65
N MET A 79 -0.14 -6.20 1.69
CA MET A 79 0.26 -5.96 3.08
C MET A 79 1.33 -6.94 3.59
N ILE A 80 1.54 -8.08 2.91
CA ILE A 80 2.43 -9.16 3.38
C ILE A 80 3.92 -8.74 3.45
N PRO A 81 4.49 -8.06 2.44
CA PRO A 81 5.92 -7.75 2.45
C PRO A 81 6.32 -6.86 3.62
N ASN A 82 5.50 -5.86 3.94
CA ASN A 82 5.79 -4.87 4.99
C ASN A 82 5.12 -5.17 6.33
N ARG A 83 4.94 -6.45 6.65
CA ARG A 83 4.33 -6.88 7.93
C ARG A 83 5.08 -6.39 9.17
N THR A 84 6.36 -6.06 9.03
CA THR A 84 7.21 -5.53 10.12
C THR A 84 6.92 -4.06 10.43
N GLU A 85 6.40 -3.30 9.46
CA GLU A 85 5.90 -1.92 9.68
C GLU A 85 4.58 -1.89 10.47
N PHE A 86 4.10 -3.06 10.88
CA PHE A 86 2.76 -3.28 11.38
C PHE A 86 2.77 -3.71 12.85
N ASP A 87 3.08 -2.75 13.72
CA ASP A 87 2.83 -2.89 15.16
C ASP A 87 1.36 -3.26 15.38
N SER A 88 1.13 -4.33 16.14
CA SER A 88 -0.21 -4.86 16.45
C SER A 88 -1.04 -5.31 15.24
N ALA A 89 -0.39 -5.88 14.23
CA ALA A 89 -1.03 -6.41 13.02
C ALA A 89 -2.32 -7.17 13.27
N TYR A 90 -2.24 -8.12 14.20
CA TYR A 90 -3.33 -8.95 14.65
C TYR A 90 -4.53 -8.13 15.18
N LEU A 91 -4.28 -7.07 15.96
CA LEU A 91 -5.35 -6.25 16.54
C LEU A 91 -6.08 -5.48 15.45
N LYS A 92 -5.34 -4.85 14.52
CA LYS A 92 -5.93 -4.11 13.39
C LYS A 92 -6.72 -5.04 12.47
N LEU A 93 -6.21 -6.23 12.19
CA LEU A 93 -6.90 -7.25 11.40
C LEU A 93 -8.16 -7.77 12.11
N LYS A 94 -8.10 -7.97 13.43
CA LYS A 94 -9.27 -8.32 14.24
C LYS A 94 -10.34 -7.23 14.17
N THR A 95 -9.97 -5.95 14.31
CA THR A 95 -10.90 -4.82 14.13
C THR A 95 -11.43 -4.71 12.70
N ALA A 96 -10.67 -5.17 11.72
CA ALA A 96 -11.09 -5.26 10.33
C ALA A 96 -12.03 -6.44 10.03
N GLU A 97 -12.51 -7.16 11.05
CA GLU A 97 -13.37 -8.34 10.91
C GLU A 97 -12.71 -9.44 10.05
N MET A 98 -11.39 -9.58 10.15
CA MET A 98 -10.65 -10.57 9.36
C MET A 98 -11.17 -11.99 9.54
N PHE A 99 -11.68 -12.35 10.72
CA PHE A 99 -12.27 -13.68 10.92
C PHE A 99 -13.49 -13.92 10.03
N ASP A 100 -14.32 -12.92 9.80
CA ASP A 100 -15.46 -13.03 8.88
C ASP A 100 -14.98 -13.13 7.43
N ILE A 101 -13.83 -12.51 7.11
CA ILE A 101 -13.16 -12.67 5.81
C ILE A 101 -12.64 -14.11 5.63
N LEU A 102 -12.07 -14.72 6.68
CA LEU A 102 -11.50 -16.07 6.65
C LEU A 102 -12.57 -17.18 6.64
N ILE A 103 -13.78 -16.89 7.12
CA ILE A 103 -14.91 -17.82 7.13
C ILE A 103 -15.64 -17.83 5.77
N HIS A 104 -15.46 -16.79 4.95
CA HIS A 104 -15.99 -16.74 3.60
C HIS A 104 -15.32 -17.81 2.71
N LYS A 105 -16.13 -18.75 2.19
CA LYS A 105 -15.71 -19.76 1.19
C LYS A 105 -15.49 -19.16 -0.19
#